data_AF-A0A195DPE7-F1
#
_entry.id   AF-A0A195DPE7-F1
#
_cell.length_a   1.000
_cell.length_b   1.000
_cell.length_c   1.000
_cell.angle_alpha   90.00
_cell.angle_beta   90.00
_cell.angle_gamma   90.00
#
_symmetry.space_group_name_H-M   'P 1'
#
loop_
_entity.id
_entity.type
_entity.pdbx_description
1 polymer ?
#
loop_
_entity_poly.entity_id
_entity_poly.type
_entity_poly.pdbx_seq_one_letter_code
_entity_poly.pdbx_strand_id
1 'polypeptide(L)' 'MKKWFVGKKFSSNNKIIAETIAYFEDLNKSYYMERIKKFDHRWTKCISLKRDYVEK' A
#
# COMPACT_ATOMS: atom_id res chain seq x y z
N MET A 1 5.22 1.24 0.17
CA MET A 1 6.00 0.46 1.14
C MET A 1 7.12 -0.31 0.44
N LYS A 2 6.87 -1.33 -0.40
CA LYS A 2 7.96 -2.09 -1.07
C LYS A 2 9.05 -1.20 -1.70
N LYS A 3 8.68 -0.21 -2.52
CA LYS A 3 9.62 0.76 -3.11
C LYS A 3 10.48 1.53 -2.08
N TRP A 4 9.93 1.83 -0.90
CA TRP A 4 10.64 2.55 0.17
C TRP A 4 11.70 1.71 0.86
N PHE A 5 11.45 0.41 0.98
CA PHE A 5 12.29 -0.53 1.74
C PHE A 5 13.22 -1.37 0.86
N VAL A 6 13.06 -1.35 -0.46
CA VAL A 6 13.93 -2.08 -1.39
C VAL A 6 15.39 -1.65 -1.17
N GLY A 7 16.27 -2.63 -0.98
CA GLY A 7 17.71 -2.42 -0.79
C GLY A 7 18.13 -2.01 0.62
N LYS A 8 17.20 -1.61 1.50
CA LYS A 8 17.52 -1.28 2.90
C LYS A 8 17.75 -2.56 3.71
N LYS A 9 18.83 -2.58 4.47
CA LYS A 9 19.12 -3.63 5.47
C LYS A 9 19.11 -3.00 6.86
N PHE A 10 18.50 -3.69 7.82
CA PHE A 10 18.37 -3.22 9.19
C PHE A 10 19.15 -4.14 10.13
N SER A 11 19.93 -3.55 11.03
CA SER A 11 20.73 -4.30 12.01
C SER A 11 19.94 -4.72 13.25
N SER A 12 18.70 -4.23 13.40
CA SER A 12 17.83 -4.54 14.55
C SER A 12 16.36 -4.25 14.24
N ASN A 13 15.47 -4.85 15.03
CA ASN A 13 14.03 -4.63 14.95
C ASN A 13 13.63 -3.17 15.23
N ASN A 14 14.29 -2.52 16.19
CA ASN A 14 13.99 -1.13 16.52
C ASN A 14 14.21 -0.18 15.33
N LYS A 15 15.22 -0.46 14.50
CA LYS A 15 15.50 0.36 13.30
C LYS A 15 14.44 0.19 12.22
N ILE A 16 13.97 -1.05 11.95
CA ILE A 16 12.90 -1.25 10.97
C ILE A 16 11.57 -0.70 11.46
N ILE A 17 11.29 -0.76 12.77
CA ILE A 17 10.10 -0.14 13.37
C ILE A 17 10.13 1.37 13.18
N ALA A 18 11.23 2.03 13.55
CA ALA A 18 11.39 3.48 13.39
C ALA A 18 11.25 3.92 11.92
N GLU A 19 11.88 3.20 10.99
CA GLU A 19 11.77 3.47 9.55
C GLU A 19 10.35 3.25 9.02
N THR A 20 9.62 2.27 9.57
CA THR A 20 8.22 2.01 9.21
C THR A 20 7.30 3.11 9.72
N ILE A 21 7.52 3.59 10.94
CA ILE A 21 6.79 4.75 11.48
C ILE A 21 7.01 5.96 10.57
N ALA A 22 8.27 6.28 10.27
CA ALA A 22 8.62 7.40 9.37
C ALA A 22 7.95 7.27 7.99
N TYR A 23 7.92 6.06 7.41
CA TYR A 23 7.22 5.81 6.14
C TYR A 23 5.73 6.16 6.21
N PHE A 24 5.04 5.87 7.32
CA PHE A 24 3.60 6.17 7.45
C PHE A 24 3.32 7.62 7.83
N GLU A 25 4.22 8.27 8.57
CA GLU A 25 4.12 9.70 8.92
C GLU A 25 4.26 10.60 7.68
N ASP A 26 5.04 10.19 6.68
CA ASP A 26 5.19 10.92 5.40
C ASP A 26 3.94 10.81 4.49
N LEU A 27 3.04 9.87 4.76
CA LEU A 27 1.84 9.68 3.94
C LEU A 27 0.71 10.63 4.36
N ASN A 28 0.30 11.49 3.42
CA ASN A 28 -0.83 12.40 3.62
C ASN A 28 -2.19 11.66 3.68
N LYS A 29 -3.22 12.34 4.19
CA LYS A 29 -4.58 11.78 4.27
C LYS A 29 -5.16 11.41 2.88
N SER A 30 -4.84 12.20 1.85
CA SER A 30 -5.34 11.95 0.49
C SER A 30 -4.81 10.63 -0.09
N TYR A 31 -3.59 10.22 0.24
CA TYR A 31 -3.02 8.92 -0.13
C TYR A 31 -3.94 7.77 0.26
N TYR A 32 -4.47 7.78 1.49
CA TYR A 32 -5.39 6.74 1.96
C TYR A 32 -6.75 6.86 1.28
N MET A 33 -7.27 8.07 1.14
CA MET A 33 -8.57 8.33 0.49
C MET A 33 -8.60 7.86 -0.98
N GLU A 34 -7.55 8.14 -1.74
CA GLU A 34 -7.44 7.68 -3.13
C GLU A 34 -7.44 6.16 -3.24
N ARG A 35 -6.78 5.46 -2.31
CA ARG A 35 -6.71 4.01 -2.32
C ARG A 35 -8.05 3.36 -1.93
N ILE A 36 -8.80 3.97 -1.01
CA ILE A 36 -10.17 3.56 -0.69
C ILE A 36 -11.07 3.71 -1.92
N LYS A 37 -11.00 4.84 -2.64
CA LYS A 37 -11.75 5.03 -3.89
C LYS A 37 -11.38 4.00 -4.96
N LYS A 38 -10.10 3.66 -5.09
CA LYS A 38 -9.65 2.59 -6.01
C LYS A 38 -10.16 1.21 -5.61
N PHE A 39 -10.35 0.96 -4.32
CA PHE A 39 -10.93 -0.31 -3.84
C PHE A 39 -12.37 -0.49 -4.32
N ASP A 40 -13.20 0.55 -4.19
CA ASP A 40 -14.58 0.55 -4.68
C ASP A 40 -14.64 0.23 -6.19
N HIS A 41 -13.82 0.91 -6.99
CA HIS A 41 -13.71 0.63 -8.44
C HIS A 41 -13.28 -0.81 -8.76
N ARG A 42 -12.29 -1.33 -8.02
CA ARG A 42 -11.82 -2.72 -8.18
C ARG A 42 -12.92 -3.73 -7.82
N TRP A 43 -13.75 -3.43 -6.83
CA TRP A 43 -14.88 -4.27 -6.45
C TRP A 43 -15.91 -4.37 -7.57
N THR A 44 -16.31 -3.24 -8.16
CA THR A 44 -17.22 -3.22 -9.32
C THR A 44 -16.67 -4.03 -10.50
N LYS A 45 -15.37 -3.88 -10.79
CA LYS A 45 -14.71 -4.66 -11.84
C LYS A 45 -14.70 -6.16 -11.54
N CYS A 46 -14.45 -6.56 -10.29
CA CYS A 46 -14.48 -7.97 -9.87
C CYS A 46 -15.84 -8.61 -10.19
N ILE A 47 -16.94 -7.91 -9.89
CA ILE A 47 -18.30 -8.37 -10.21
C ILE A 47 -18.48 -8.50 -11.73
N SER A 48 -18.09 -7.46 -12.48
CA SER A 48 -18.20 -7.44 -13.95
C SER A 48 -17.39 -8.55 -14.63
N LEU A 49 -16.22 -8.89 -14.08
CA LEU A 49 -15.34 -9.95 -14.57
C LEU A 49 -15.69 -11.34 -14.04
N LYS A 50 -16.85 -11.50 -13.39
CA LYS A 50 -17.26 -12.77 -12.76
C LYS A 50 -16.18 -13.36 -11.85
N ARG A 51 -15.52 -12.48 -11.10
CA ARG A 51 -14.44 -12.79 -10.14
C ARG A 51 -13.10 -13.20 -10.75
N ASP A 52 -12.90 -12.97 -12.05
CA ASP A 52 -11.56 -13.06 -12.65
C ASP A 52 -10.66 -11.88 -12.18
N TYR A 53 -9.35 -12.02 -12.38
CA TYR A 53 -8.36 -11.02 -11.98
C TYR A 53 -8.63 -9.66 -12.64
N VAL A 54 -8.77 -8.63 -11.80
CA VAL A 54 -9.09 -7.24 -12.21
C VAL A 54 -7.91 -6.52 -12.86
N GLU A 55 -6.69 -6.87 -12.45
CA GLU A 55 -5.44 -6.30 -12.96
C GLU A 55 -4.56 -7.46 -13.43
N LYS A 56 -4.14 -7.40 -14.70
CA LYS A 56 -3.22 -8.35 -15.34
C LYS A 56 -1.80 -7.81 -15.29
#